data_AF-A0A139GV43-F1
#
_entry.id   AF-A0A139GV43-F1
#
_cell.length_a   1.000
_cell.length_b   1.000
_cell.length_c   1.000
_cell.angle_alpha   90.00
_cell.angle_beta   90.00
_cell.angle_gamma   90.00
#
_symmetry.space_group_name_H-M   'P 1'
#
loop_
_entity.id
_entity.type
_entity.pdbx_description
1 polymer ?
#
loop_
_entity_poly.entity_id
_entity_poly.type
_entity_poly.pdbx_seq_one_letter_code
_entity_poly.pdbx_strand_id
1 'polypeptide(L)'
;MFDQKLKKEHKRSCKFFGKKDGSRELQVGKWFPRQLAAALQGYHGNSQAGIHGASKLGGANSIVISGSYLDVNGDRGDVISCPGPESKTQEKGDPVTLSEGSAQVMVNLSTKQEGNPKPVRVFRAVSKSDAEFAPVVGLRYDGLYDVTDADITDVNVKCR
;
A
#
# COMPACT_ATOMS: atom_id res chain seq x y z
N MET A 1 -20.10 -12.25 -0.98
CA MET A 1 -19.41 -12.21 0.33
C MET A 1 -18.57 -13.49 0.45
N PHE A 2 -17.24 -13.41 0.60
CA PHE A 2 -16.39 -14.60 0.76
C PHE A 2 -16.64 -15.23 2.14
N ASP A 3 -16.78 -16.56 2.19
CA ASP A 3 -17.01 -17.34 3.41
C ASP A 3 -15.95 -17.00 4.49
N GLN A 4 -16.43 -16.66 5.69
CA GLN A 4 -15.56 -16.38 6.84
C GLN A 4 -14.72 -17.59 7.25
N LYS A 5 -15.20 -18.80 6.98
CA LYS A 5 -14.49 -20.06 7.24
C LYS A 5 -13.25 -20.20 6.35
N LEU A 6 -13.38 -19.92 5.05
CA LEU A 6 -12.25 -19.89 4.11
C LEU A 6 -11.20 -18.85 4.49
N LYS A 7 -11.62 -17.69 5.02
CA LYS A 7 -10.67 -16.68 5.55
C LYS A 7 -9.89 -17.19 6.75
N LYS A 8 -10.48 -17.98 7.64
CA LYS A 8 -9.78 -18.51 8.82
C LYS A 8 -8.79 -19.61 8.47
N GLU A 9 -9.16 -20.48 7.52
CA GLU A 9 -8.37 -21.66 7.17
C GLU A 9 -7.22 -21.34 6.21
N HIS A 10 -7.38 -20.36 5.31
CA HIS A 10 -6.44 -20.14 4.20
C HIS A 10 -5.78 -18.75 4.19
N LYS A 11 -6.25 -17.78 4.98
CA LYS A 11 -5.66 -16.43 5.01
C LYS A 11 -4.34 -16.47 5.78
N ARG A 12 -3.26 -16.13 5.08
CA ARG A 12 -1.94 -15.99 5.69
C ARG A 12 -1.78 -14.66 6.39
N SER A 13 -0.83 -14.61 7.32
CA SER A 13 -0.40 -13.35 7.91
C SER A 13 0.19 -12.44 6.82
N CYS A 14 -0.11 -11.15 6.92
CA CYS A 14 0.50 -10.09 6.12
C CYS A 14 1.30 -9.11 6.98
N LYS A 15 1.46 -9.45 8.27
CA LYS A 15 1.98 -8.58 9.32
C LYS A 15 3.51 -8.66 9.41
N PHE A 16 4.18 -8.30 8.34
CA PHE A 16 5.64 -8.25 8.25
C PHE A 16 6.08 -7.11 7.33
N PHE A 17 7.30 -6.61 7.51
CA PHE A 17 7.94 -5.65 6.61
C PHE A 17 8.87 -6.38 5.63
N GLY A 18 9.04 -5.84 4.43
CA GLY A 18 9.96 -6.39 3.44
C GLY A 18 9.37 -7.48 2.54
N LYS A 19 10.26 -8.20 1.84
CA LYS A 19 9.92 -9.19 0.80
C LYS A 19 9.58 -10.58 1.34
N LYS A 20 9.92 -10.89 2.60
CA LYS A 20 9.94 -12.26 3.12
C LYS A 20 9.12 -12.38 4.41
N ASP A 21 8.29 -13.42 4.47
CA ASP A 21 7.67 -13.93 5.70
C ASP A 21 8.08 -15.40 5.85
N GLY A 22 8.91 -15.71 6.84
CA GLY A 22 9.47 -17.04 7.04
C GLY A 22 10.27 -17.54 5.82
N SER A 23 9.78 -18.56 5.12
CA SER A 23 10.49 -19.23 4.01
C SER A 23 10.17 -18.71 2.61
N ARG A 24 9.26 -17.74 2.45
CA ARG A 24 8.78 -17.32 1.12
C ARG A 24 9.23 -15.91 0.78
N GLU A 25 9.85 -15.78 -0.38
CA GLU A 25 10.21 -14.48 -0.93
C GLU A 25 9.19 -14.02 -1.97
N LEU A 26 8.72 -12.78 -1.83
CA LEU A 26 7.90 -12.10 -2.82
C LEU A 26 8.80 -11.44 -3.86
N GLN A 27 8.79 -11.99 -5.07
CA GLN A 27 9.58 -11.48 -6.19
C GLN A 27 8.87 -10.34 -6.92
N VAL A 28 9.63 -9.31 -7.28
CA VAL A 28 9.16 -8.21 -8.15
C VAL A 28 8.59 -8.79 -9.44
N GLY A 29 7.47 -8.25 -9.89
CA GLY A 29 6.72 -8.76 -11.04
C GLY A 29 5.70 -9.85 -10.69
N LYS A 30 5.64 -10.34 -9.44
CA LYS A 30 4.60 -11.31 -9.05
C LYS A 30 3.22 -10.71 -9.27
N TRP A 31 2.45 -11.41 -10.10
CA TRP A 31 1.12 -10.99 -10.52
C TRP A 31 0.02 -11.68 -9.69
N PHE A 32 -1.08 -10.95 -9.50
CA PHE A 32 -2.30 -11.43 -8.87
C PHE A 32 -3.51 -10.99 -9.70
N PRO A 33 -4.53 -11.86 -9.84
CA PRO A 33 -5.73 -11.50 -10.60
C PRO A 33 -6.52 -10.36 -9.94
N ARG A 34 -6.50 -10.28 -8.60
CA ARG A 34 -7.20 -9.26 -7.80
C ARG A 34 -6.48 -9.04 -6.48
N GLN A 35 -6.70 -7.88 -5.85
CA GLN A 35 -6.21 -7.57 -4.49
C GLN A 35 -6.65 -8.61 -3.46
N LEU A 36 -7.85 -9.20 -3.61
CA LEU A 36 -8.28 -10.31 -2.76
C LEU A 36 -7.32 -11.52 -2.81
N ALA A 37 -6.75 -11.83 -3.97
CA ALA A 37 -5.80 -12.94 -4.10
C ALA A 37 -4.47 -12.61 -3.39
N ALA A 38 -3.99 -11.38 -3.51
CA ALA A 38 -2.84 -10.91 -2.73
C ALA A 38 -3.14 -10.94 -1.22
N ALA A 39 -4.38 -10.63 -0.83
CA ALA A 39 -4.80 -10.64 0.57
C ALA A 39 -4.91 -12.04 1.19
N LEU A 40 -5.45 -13.00 0.44
CA LEU A 40 -5.48 -14.41 0.86
C LEU A 40 -4.07 -14.98 0.99
N GLN A 41 -3.16 -14.61 0.08
CA GLN A 41 -1.77 -15.06 0.11
C GLN A 41 -0.91 -14.37 1.18
N GLY A 42 -1.43 -13.36 1.88
CA GLY A 42 -0.71 -12.67 2.96
C GLY A 42 0.23 -11.55 2.48
N TYR A 43 0.11 -11.09 1.24
CA TYR A 43 0.99 -10.04 0.72
C TYR A 43 0.44 -8.63 0.91
N HIS A 44 -0.87 -8.53 1.12
CA HIS A 44 -1.58 -7.31 1.51
C HIS A 44 -2.70 -7.69 2.51
N GLY A 45 -3.21 -6.79 3.35
CA GLY A 45 -4.11 -7.21 4.44
C GLY A 45 -5.60 -7.01 4.20
N ASN A 46 -5.95 -6.14 3.25
CA ASN A 46 -7.31 -5.75 2.94
C ASN A 46 -7.66 -6.14 1.49
N SER A 47 -8.91 -6.50 1.23
CA SER A 47 -9.36 -6.81 -0.13
C SER A 47 -9.72 -5.58 -0.97
N GLN A 48 -9.84 -4.40 -0.34
CA GLN A 48 -10.31 -3.16 -0.97
C GLN A 48 -9.46 -1.94 -0.58
N ALA A 49 -9.11 -1.77 0.70
CA ALA A 49 -8.36 -0.58 1.14
C ALA A 49 -6.97 -0.53 0.48
N GLY A 50 -6.56 0.65 0.01
CA GLY A 50 -5.27 0.83 -0.66
C GLY A 50 -4.08 0.63 0.29
N ILE A 51 -4.16 1.17 1.50
CA ILE A 51 -3.10 1.09 2.51
C ILE A 51 -3.45 0.01 3.53
N HIS A 52 -2.48 -0.84 3.86
CA HIS A 52 -2.58 -1.74 4.99
C HIS A 52 -1.38 -1.60 5.92
N GLY A 53 -1.68 -1.29 7.18
CA GLY A 53 -0.76 -1.38 8.30
C GLY A 53 -1.39 -2.17 9.43
N ALA A 54 -0.59 -2.50 10.44
CA ALA A 54 -1.11 -2.98 11.70
C ALA A 54 -0.42 -2.21 12.81
N SER A 55 -1.18 -1.56 13.70
CA SER A 55 -0.63 -0.68 14.74
C SER A 55 0.45 -1.36 15.59
N LYS A 56 0.30 -2.67 15.84
CA LYS A 56 1.29 -3.48 16.58
C LYS A 56 2.64 -3.66 15.87
N LEU A 57 2.70 -3.49 14.54
CA LEU A 57 3.94 -3.53 13.76
C LEU A 57 4.63 -2.16 13.73
N GLY A 58 3.91 -1.10 14.09
CA GLY A 58 4.38 0.28 14.02
C GLY A 58 4.57 0.74 12.57
N GLY A 59 3.52 0.67 11.74
CA GLY A 59 3.53 1.22 10.39
C GLY A 59 2.73 0.45 9.34
N ALA A 60 2.59 1.09 8.18
CA ALA A 60 2.10 0.52 6.94
C ALA A 60 3.11 -0.50 6.40
N ASN A 61 2.60 -1.67 5.99
CA ASN A 61 3.42 -2.75 5.44
C ASN A 61 3.17 -3.01 3.96
N SER A 62 2.06 -2.54 3.41
CA SER A 62 1.73 -2.67 2.00
C SER A 62 0.78 -1.58 1.51
N ILE A 63 0.99 -1.14 0.27
CA ILE A 63 0.20 -0.15 -0.44
C ILE A 63 -0.20 -0.72 -1.81
N VAL A 64 -1.46 -0.54 -2.17
CA VAL A 64 -2.02 -0.81 -3.50
C VAL A 64 -2.34 0.53 -4.15
N ILE A 65 -1.74 0.77 -5.30
CA ILE A 65 -1.95 1.96 -6.12
C ILE A 65 -2.97 1.60 -7.19
N SER A 66 -4.02 2.40 -7.30
CA SER A 66 -5.01 2.30 -8.35
C SER A 66 -5.21 3.67 -8.97
N GLY A 67 -5.41 3.72 -10.30
CA GLY A 67 -5.40 4.97 -11.07
C GLY A 67 -6.42 6.04 -10.67
N SER A 68 -7.36 5.72 -9.79
CA SER A 68 -8.30 6.69 -9.23
C SER A 68 -7.69 7.54 -8.11
N TYR A 69 -6.47 7.25 -7.66
CA TYR A 69 -5.76 7.95 -6.58
C TYR A 69 -4.36 8.36 -7.01
N LEU A 70 -4.20 8.93 -8.21
CA LEU A 70 -2.95 9.60 -8.58
C LEU A 70 -3.26 11.09 -8.67
N ASP A 71 -2.46 11.89 -7.98
CA ASP A 71 -2.55 13.34 -7.95
C ASP A 71 -1.79 13.95 -9.16
N VAL A 72 -1.59 15.27 -9.13
CA VAL A 72 -0.82 16.00 -10.15
C VAL A 72 0.66 15.59 -10.23
N ASN A 73 1.21 14.96 -9.19
CA ASN A 73 2.61 14.52 -9.13
C ASN A 73 2.80 13.07 -9.61
N GLY A 74 1.75 12.25 -9.50
CA GLY A 74 1.56 11.00 -10.23
C GLY A 74 2.49 9.86 -9.85
N ASP A 75 2.40 8.77 -10.61
CA ASP A 75 3.34 7.65 -10.56
C ASP A 75 4.48 7.92 -11.52
N ARG A 76 5.73 7.90 -11.04
CA ARG A 76 6.95 8.06 -11.85
C ARG A 76 7.78 6.78 -11.89
N GLY A 77 7.19 5.66 -11.53
CA GLY A 77 7.87 4.38 -11.43
C GLY A 77 8.64 4.25 -10.12
N ASP A 78 9.73 4.99 -9.95
CA ASP A 78 10.59 4.92 -8.76
C ASP A 78 10.08 5.79 -7.60
N VAL A 79 9.34 6.85 -7.90
CA VAL A 79 8.67 7.73 -6.95
C VAL A 79 7.18 7.73 -7.23
N ILE A 80 6.38 7.65 -6.17
CA ILE A 80 4.94 7.56 -6.28
C ILE A 80 4.33 8.55 -5.28
N SER A 81 3.52 9.46 -5.80
CA SER A 81 2.67 10.34 -5.01
C SER A 81 1.26 9.75 -4.97
N CYS A 82 0.82 9.35 -3.77
CA CYS A 82 -0.51 8.83 -3.53
C CYS A 82 -1.26 9.80 -2.61
N PRO A 83 -2.39 10.37 -3.04
CA PRO A 83 -3.25 11.11 -2.14
C PRO A 83 -3.76 10.18 -1.03
N GLY A 84 -3.75 10.68 0.19
CA GLY A 84 -4.36 10.04 1.35
C GLY A 84 -5.86 9.82 1.12
N PRO A 85 -6.48 8.80 1.73
CA PRO A 85 -7.93 8.54 1.62
C PRO A 85 -8.80 9.75 1.96
N GLU A 86 -8.31 10.61 2.86
CA GLU A 86 -8.93 11.87 3.30
C GLU A 86 -9.06 12.94 2.21
N SER A 87 -8.24 12.91 1.16
CA SER A 87 -8.26 13.91 0.06
C SER A 87 -9.57 13.96 -0.75
N LYS A 88 -10.36 12.88 -0.75
CA LYS A 88 -11.57 12.75 -1.60
C LYS A 88 -12.87 13.21 -0.95
N THR A 89 -12.87 13.43 0.36
CA THR A 89 -14.08 13.76 1.13
C THR A 89 -14.00 15.10 1.84
N GLN A 90 -12.92 15.87 1.64
CA GLN A 90 -12.74 17.15 2.30
C GLN A 90 -13.32 18.31 1.49
N GLU A 91 -14.33 18.96 2.06
CA GLU A 91 -14.66 20.35 1.76
C GLU A 91 -13.73 21.29 2.57
N LYS A 92 -13.56 22.52 2.09
CA LYS A 92 -12.63 23.48 2.71
C LYS A 92 -13.14 23.90 4.08
N GLY A 93 -12.54 23.40 5.17
CA GLY A 93 -12.85 23.81 6.55
C GLY A 93 -13.26 22.67 7.50
N ASP A 94 -13.38 21.44 7.03
CA ASP A 94 -13.71 20.30 7.89
C ASP A 94 -12.52 19.86 8.77
N PRO A 95 -12.78 19.45 10.03
CA PRO A 95 -11.73 18.90 10.89
C PRO A 95 -11.14 17.63 10.27
N VAL A 96 -9.82 17.64 10.08
CA VAL A 96 -9.08 16.53 9.48
C VAL A 96 -9.07 15.34 10.44
N THR A 97 -9.69 14.23 10.03
CA THR A 97 -9.50 12.94 10.68
C THR A 97 -8.66 12.05 9.76
N LEU A 98 -7.44 11.72 10.18
CA LEU A 98 -6.57 10.82 9.42
C LEU A 98 -7.21 9.44 9.31
N SER A 99 -7.21 8.87 8.11
CA SER A 99 -7.55 7.45 7.96
C SER A 99 -6.54 6.57 8.71
N GLU A 100 -6.95 5.38 9.14
CA GLU A 100 -6.03 4.43 9.77
C GLU A 100 -4.84 4.13 8.84
N GLY A 101 -5.04 4.10 7.52
CA GLY A 101 -3.98 3.92 6.55
C GLY A 101 -2.94 5.04 6.58
N SER A 102 -3.38 6.30 6.49
CA SER A 102 -2.49 7.46 6.47
C SER A 102 -1.73 7.63 7.76
N ALA A 103 -2.39 7.41 8.92
CA ALA A 103 -1.72 7.41 10.21
C ALA A 103 -0.58 6.38 10.27
N GLN A 104 -0.75 5.20 9.64
CA GLN A 104 0.30 4.19 9.59
C GLN A 104 1.46 4.59 8.69
N VAL A 105 1.21 5.29 7.57
CA VAL A 105 2.28 5.82 6.71
C VAL A 105 3.11 6.88 7.44
N MET A 106 2.46 7.77 8.21
CA MET A 106 3.16 8.76 9.05
C MET A 106 4.13 8.08 10.00
N VAL A 107 3.75 6.94 10.59
CA VAL A 107 4.66 6.14 11.43
C VAL A 107 5.85 5.59 10.64
N ASN A 108 5.70 5.16 9.38
CA ASN A 108 6.84 4.77 8.54
C ASN A 108 7.79 5.94 8.30
N LEU A 109 7.27 7.16 8.09
CA LEU A 109 8.09 8.36 7.93
C LEU A 109 8.89 8.66 9.21
N SER A 110 8.22 8.69 10.37
CA SER A 110 8.87 8.93 11.66
C SER A 110 9.96 7.90 11.95
N THR A 111 9.66 6.60 11.77
CA THR A 111 10.64 5.53 12.00
C THR A 111 11.84 5.60 11.06
N LYS A 112 11.64 6.06 9.81
CA LYS A 112 12.76 6.34 8.89
C LYS A 112 13.63 7.50 9.37
N GLN A 113 13.02 8.59 9.83
CA GLN A 113 13.76 9.75 10.38
C GLN A 113 14.57 9.38 11.62
N GLU A 114 14.07 8.42 12.42
CA GLU A 114 14.77 7.83 13.57
C GLU A 114 15.88 6.83 13.18
N GLY A 115 16.12 6.61 11.87
CA GLY A 115 17.13 5.67 11.38
C GLY A 115 16.69 4.19 11.38
N ASN A 116 15.40 3.91 11.55
CA ASN A 116 14.81 2.57 11.52
C ASN A 116 13.75 2.44 10.41
N PRO A 117 14.13 2.55 9.13
CA PRO A 117 13.18 2.61 8.03
C PRO A 117 12.42 1.29 7.85
N LYS A 118 11.09 1.38 7.92
CA LYS A 118 10.18 0.26 7.69
C LYS A 118 9.72 0.24 6.23
N PRO A 119 10.19 -0.70 5.39
CA PRO A 119 9.84 -0.73 3.98
C PRO A 119 8.39 -1.17 3.77
N VAL A 120 7.77 -0.57 2.76
CA VAL A 120 6.40 -0.85 2.35
C VAL A 120 6.40 -1.64 1.05
N ARG A 121 5.61 -2.72 0.98
CA ARG A 121 5.38 -3.44 -0.28
C ARG A 121 4.43 -2.64 -1.17
N VAL A 122 4.85 -2.32 -2.39
CA VAL A 122 4.01 -1.60 -3.34
C VAL A 122 3.44 -2.55 -4.39
N PHE A 123 2.14 -2.41 -4.65
CA PHE A 123 1.44 -3.11 -5.71
C PHE A 123 0.76 -2.11 -6.64
N ARG A 124 0.92 -2.27 -7.95
CA ARG A 124 0.20 -1.50 -8.97
C ARG A 124 -0.97 -2.29 -9.50
N ALA A 125 -2.16 -1.72 -9.42
CA ALA A 125 -3.36 -2.26 -10.05
C ALA A 125 -3.50 -1.72 -11.47
N VAL A 126 -4.21 -2.47 -12.31
CA VAL A 126 -4.58 -1.99 -13.66
C VAL A 126 -5.25 -0.61 -13.57
N SER A 127 -4.82 0.30 -14.44
CA SER A 127 -5.26 1.68 -14.51
C SER A 127 -5.43 2.11 -15.97
N LYS A 128 -6.47 2.92 -16.23
CA LYS A 128 -6.64 3.57 -17.54
C LYS A 128 -6.03 4.97 -17.60
N SER A 129 -5.91 5.63 -16.45
CA SER A 129 -5.39 6.99 -16.30
C SER A 129 -3.86 7.04 -16.18
N ASP A 130 -3.24 5.92 -15.83
CA ASP A 130 -1.80 5.80 -15.62
C ASP A 130 -1.32 4.46 -16.17
N ALA A 131 -1.28 4.38 -17.50
CA ALA A 131 -1.01 3.14 -18.22
C ALA A 131 0.48 2.81 -18.32
N GLU A 132 1.38 3.76 -18.00
CA GLU A 132 2.83 3.59 -18.17
C GLU A 132 3.40 2.57 -17.19
N PHE A 133 3.06 2.71 -15.90
CA PHE A 133 3.58 1.84 -14.84
C PHE A 133 2.60 0.75 -14.41
N ALA A 134 1.31 0.93 -14.66
CA ALA A 134 0.29 -0.06 -14.31
C ALA A 134 0.43 -1.36 -15.14
N PRO A 135 0.10 -2.53 -14.56
CA PRO A 135 -0.03 -3.74 -15.35
C PRO A 135 -1.24 -3.66 -16.29
N VAL A 136 -1.16 -4.36 -17.42
CA VAL A 136 -2.27 -4.46 -18.40
C VAL A 136 -3.53 -5.08 -17.79
N VAL A 137 -3.37 -5.94 -16.79
CA VAL A 137 -4.48 -6.59 -16.08
C VAL A 137 -4.09 -6.91 -14.64
N GLY A 138 -5.07 -6.96 -13.75
CA GLY A 138 -4.89 -7.44 -12.38
C GLY A 138 -4.05 -6.51 -11.51
N LEU A 139 -3.16 -7.11 -10.72
CA LEU A 139 -2.31 -6.45 -9.72
C LEU A 139 -0.89 -7.01 -9.81
N ARG A 140 0.13 -6.16 -9.84
CA ARG A 140 1.55 -6.57 -9.88
C ARG A 140 2.28 -6.04 -8.65
N TYR A 141 3.14 -6.87 -8.06
CA TYR A 141 4.05 -6.44 -7.01
C TYR A 141 5.28 -5.78 -7.61
N ASP A 142 5.56 -4.53 -7.22
CA ASP A 142 6.58 -3.70 -7.85
C ASP A 142 7.76 -3.37 -6.92
N GLY A 143 7.81 -4.02 -5.76
CA GLY A 143 8.97 -3.99 -4.88
C GLY A 143 8.73 -3.33 -3.54
N LEU A 144 9.85 -2.99 -2.89
CA LEU A 144 9.86 -2.31 -1.61
C LEU A 144 10.16 -0.83 -1.81
N TYR A 145 9.40 0.00 -1.11
CA TYR A 145 9.55 1.43 -1.13
C TYR A 145 9.70 1.93 0.30
N ASP A 146 10.40 3.04 0.47
CA ASP A 146 10.43 3.81 1.70
C ASP A 146 9.54 5.03 1.55
N VAL A 147 8.78 5.32 2.61
CA VAL A 147 8.10 6.62 2.72
C VAL A 147 9.18 7.70 2.80
N THR A 148 9.16 8.65 1.88
CA THR A 148 10.10 9.78 1.85
C THR A 148 9.47 11.05 2.37
N ASP A 149 8.16 11.18 2.19
CA ASP A 149 7.39 12.31 2.65
C ASP A 149 5.93 11.87 2.86
N ALA A 150 5.24 12.49 3.80
CA ALA A 150 3.84 12.23 4.10
C ALA A 150 3.23 13.48 4.73
N ASP A 151 2.28 14.08 4.02
CA ASP A 151 1.37 15.08 4.53
C ASP A 151 -0.02 14.45 4.72
N ILE A 152 -0.89 15.16 5.41
CA ILE A 152 -2.29 14.83 5.62
C ILE A 152 -3.00 14.50 4.30
N THR A 153 -2.63 15.15 3.20
CA THR A 153 -3.29 14.95 1.91
C THR A 153 -2.55 14.00 0.98
N ASP A 154 -1.24 13.84 1.14
CA ASP A 154 -0.38 13.19 0.14
C ASP A 154 0.74 12.37 0.78
N VAL A 155 0.97 11.19 0.22
CA VAL A 155 2.02 10.26 0.64
C VAL A 155 2.98 10.06 -0.52
N ASN A 156 4.27 10.31 -0.28
CA ASN A 156 5.33 10.05 -1.24
C ASN A 156 6.15 8.83 -0.80
N VAL A 157 6.22 7.84 -1.68
CA VAL A 157 7.08 6.65 -1.49
C VAL A 157 8.13 6.55 -2.61
N LYS A 158 9.33 6.10 -2.25
CA LYS A 158 10.44 5.91 -3.19
C LYS A 158 10.98 4.48 -3.15
N CYS A 159 11.23 3.90 -4.32
CA CYS A 159 11.78 2.55 -4.47
C CYS A 159 13.13 2.44 -3.74
N ARG A 160 13.35 1.31 -3.07
CA ARG A 160 14.62 0.97 -2.40
C ARG A 160 15.68 0.46 -3.36
#